data_AF-A0A7C1X444-F1
#
_entry.id   AF-A0A7C1X444-F1
#
_cell.length_a   1.000
_cell.length_b   1.000
_cell.length_c   1.000
_cell.angle_alpha   90.00
_cell.angle_beta   90.00
_cell.angle_gamma   90.00
#
_symmetry.space_group_name_H-M   'P 1'
#
loop_
_entity.id
_entity.type
_entity.pdbx_description
1 polymer ?
#
loop_
_entity_poly.entity_id
_entity_poly.type
_entity_poly.pdbx_seq_one_letter_code
_entity_poly.pdbx_strand_id
1 'polypeptide(L)'
;MAIELIYLDREALVSAGLLDFARAVEDVESVFKTLAAGEVVMPPKIAIEMFSDDGSPKGHLIAMPAYVKPLGVAGLKWAAGFFRN
;
A
#
# COMPACT_ATOMS: atom_id res chain seq x y z
N MET A 1 7.43 -9.98 -26.65
CA MET A 1 7.55 -8.62 -26.05
C MET A 1 8.25 -8.77 -24.71
N ALA A 2 9.21 -7.91 -24.40
CA ALA A 2 9.79 -7.82 -23.07
C ALA A 2 8.86 -7.01 -22.15
N ILE A 3 8.80 -7.35 -20.88
CA ILE A 3 8.09 -6.57 -19.86
C ILE A 3 9.05 -5.49 -19.38
N GLU A 4 8.62 -4.23 -19.41
CA GLU A 4 9.36 -3.09 -18.87
C GLU A 4 8.84 -2.74 -17.47
N LEU A 5 9.75 -2.33 -16.58
CA LEU A 5 9.44 -1.93 -15.21
C LEU A 5 9.82 -0.46 -15.01
N ILE A 6 8.85 0.36 -14.61
CA ILE A 6 9.10 1.74 -14.20
C ILE A 6 9.42 1.74 -12.71
N TYR A 7 10.63 2.16 -12.35
CA TYR A 7 11.04 2.39 -10.98
C TYR A 7 10.90 3.88 -10.63
N LEU A 8 10.08 4.19 -9.63
CA LEU A 8 9.92 5.53 -9.09
C LEU A 8 10.47 5.55 -7.66
N ASP A 9 11.54 6.29 -7.44
CA ASP A 9 12.04 6.58 -6.10
C ASP A 9 11.22 7.69 -5.42
N ARG A 10 11.63 8.09 -4.21
CA ARG A 10 10.93 9.12 -3.45
C ARG A 10 10.91 10.48 -4.17
N GLU A 11 12.00 10.89 -4.80
CA GLU A 11 12.10 12.20 -5.47
C GLU A 11 11.24 12.24 -6.72
N ALA A 12 11.26 11.16 -7.50
CA ALA A 12 10.41 10.98 -8.67
C ALA A 12 8.92 11.01 -8.28
N LEU A 13 8.54 10.33 -7.20
CA LEU A 13 7.16 10.35 -6.69
C LEU A 13 6.71 11.75 -6.24
N VAL A 14 7.54 12.46 -5.47
CA VAL A 14 7.24 13.83 -5.03
C VAL A 14 7.09 14.76 -6.24
N SER A 15 8.00 14.66 -7.21
CA SER A 15 7.96 15.44 -8.45
C SER A 15 6.75 15.12 -9.32
N ALA A 16 6.24 13.88 -9.26
CA ALA A 16 5.01 13.46 -9.93
C ALA A 16 3.72 13.88 -9.20
N GLY A 17 3.81 14.62 -8.09
CA GLY A 17 2.66 15.16 -7.37
C GLY A 17 2.15 14.30 -6.21
N LEU A 18 2.92 13.32 -5.72
CA LEU A 18 2.51 12.45 -4.60
C LEU A 18 2.03 13.21 -3.35
N LEU A 19 2.52 14.45 -3.15
CA LEU A 19 2.18 15.28 -1.98
C LEU A 19 0.90 16.12 -2.16
N ASP A 20 0.16 15.97 -3.26
CA ASP A 20 -1.16 16.59 -3.41
C ASP A 20 -2.18 15.91 -2.49
N PHE A 21 -2.39 16.51 -1.32
CA PHE A 21 -3.27 15.98 -0.30
C PHE A 21 -4.75 16.02 -0.71
N ALA A 22 -5.18 17.03 -1.46
CA ALA A 22 -6.57 17.12 -1.90
C ALA A 22 -6.90 15.97 -2.84
N ARG A 23 -6.01 15.71 -3.81
CA ARG A 23 -6.14 14.57 -4.72
C ARG A 23 -6.12 13.24 -3.98
N ALA A 24 -5.22 13.08 -3.00
CA ALA A 24 -5.18 11.88 -2.18
C ALA A 24 -6.50 11.60 -1.42
N VAL A 25 -7.15 12.65 -0.91
CA VAL A 25 -8.47 12.51 -0.24
C VAL A 25 -9.54 12.08 -1.25
N GLU A 26 -9.59 12.69 -2.42
CA GLU A 26 -10.53 12.32 -3.49
C GLU A 26 -10.34 10.87 -3.94
N ASP A 27 -9.10 10.43 -4.10
CA ASP A 27 -8.77 9.03 -4.44
C ASP A 27 -9.28 8.07 -3.38
N VAL A 28 -8.98 8.36 -2.11
CA VAL A 28 -9.39 7.52 -0.97
C VAL A 28 -10.91 7.42 -0.90
N GLU A 29 -11.63 8.54 -1.01
CA GLU A 29 -13.09 8.55 -1.02
C GLU A 29 -13.65 7.70 -2.18
N SER A 30 -13.10 7.85 -3.37
CA SER A 30 -13.50 7.10 -4.56
C SER A 30 -13.33 5.60 -4.36
N VAL A 31 -12.16 5.14 -3.89
CA VAL A 31 -11.91 3.69 -3.68
C VAL A 31 -12.73 3.12 -2.52
N PHE A 32 -13.09 3.91 -1.51
CA PHE A 32 -14.02 3.47 -0.46
C PHE A 32 -15.44 3.25 -1.02
N LYS A 33 -15.92 4.12 -1.91
CA LYS A 33 -17.21 3.90 -2.62
C LYS A 33 -17.14 2.64 -3.48
N THR A 34 -16.05 2.43 -4.21
CA THR A 34 -15.82 1.21 -5.01
C THR A 34 -15.78 -0.05 -4.14
N LEU A 35 -15.15 0.02 -2.96
CA LEU A 35 -15.14 -1.07 -1.99
C LEU A 35 -16.56 -1.39 -1.52
N ALA A 36 -17.35 -0.36 -1.16
CA ALA A 36 -18.75 -0.53 -0.74
C ALA A 36 -19.63 -1.13 -1.85
N ALA A 37 -19.31 -0.88 -3.12
CA ALA A 37 -19.98 -1.47 -4.27
C ALA A 37 -19.58 -2.96 -4.55
N GLY A 38 -18.65 -3.54 -3.79
CA GLY A 38 -18.16 -4.92 -4.02
C GLY A 38 -17.17 -5.04 -5.18
N GLU A 39 -16.59 -3.91 -5.61
CA GLU A 39 -15.73 -3.82 -6.79
C GLU A 39 -14.24 -3.84 -6.46
N VAL A 40 -13.89 -4.08 -5.20
CA VAL A 40 -12.50 -4.26 -4.73
C VAL A 40 -12.31 -5.70 -4.24
N VAL A 41 -11.24 -6.35 -4.69
CA VAL A 41 -10.75 -7.61 -4.10
C VAL A 41 -9.58 -7.27 -3.20
N MET A 42 -9.78 -7.39 -1.88
CA MET A 42 -8.78 -7.05 -0.88
C MET A 42 -8.80 -8.12 0.23
N PRO A 43 -7.91 -9.13 0.15
CA PRO A 43 -7.81 -10.14 1.21
C PRO A 43 -7.26 -9.50 2.49
N PRO A 44 -7.39 -10.20 3.64
CA PRO A 44 -6.72 -9.78 4.87
C PRO A 44 -5.22 -9.59 4.66
N LYS A 45 -4.66 -8.54 5.25
CA LYS A 45 -3.21 -8.30 5.26
C LYS A 45 -2.47 -9.46 5.95
N ILE A 46 -1.31 -9.83 5.41
CA ILE A 46 -0.43 -10.84 6.01
C ILE A 46 0.71 -10.13 6.72
N ALA A 47 0.94 -10.49 7.99
CA ALA A 47 1.96 -9.88 8.84
C ALA A 47 3.02 -10.89 9.26
N ILE A 48 4.27 -10.43 9.30
CA ILE A 48 5.37 -11.08 10.01
C ILE A 48 5.63 -10.23 11.25
N GLU A 49 5.28 -10.77 12.42
CA GLU A 49 5.55 -10.13 13.71
C GLU A 49 6.98 -10.44 14.15
N MET A 50 7.71 -9.41 14.57
CA MET A 50 9.09 -9.52 15.05
C MET A 50 9.14 -9.16 16.52
N PHE A 51 9.83 -9.98 17.30
CA PHE A 51 10.05 -9.80 18.73
C PHE A 51 11.54 -9.69 19.02
N SER A 52 11.89 -8.98 20.08
CA SER A 52 13.24 -8.94 20.64
C SER A 52 13.51 -10.19 21.48
N ASP A 53 14.76 -10.40 21.89
CA ASP A 53 15.16 -11.55 22.71
C ASP A 53 14.44 -11.60 24.07
N ASP A 54 14.05 -10.44 24.60
CA ASP A 54 13.27 -10.30 25.84
C ASP A 54 11.75 -10.51 25.65
N GLY A 55 11.31 -10.87 24.44
CA GLY A 55 9.91 -11.05 24.08
C GLY A 55 9.13 -9.76 23.81
N SER A 56 9.76 -8.59 23.89
CA SER A 56 9.10 -7.31 23.57
C SER A 56 8.86 -7.15 22.06
N PRO A 57 7.78 -6.47 21.63
CA PRO A 57 7.53 -6.20 20.21
C PRO A 57 8.64 -5.34 19.59
N LYS A 58 9.25 -5.83 18.51
CA LYS A 58 10.28 -5.12 17.75
C LYS A 58 9.68 -4.36 16.57
N GLY A 59 8.70 -4.97 15.91
CA GLY A 59 8.04 -4.40 14.74
C GLY A 59 7.33 -5.47 13.91
N HIS A 60 6.89 -5.08 12.72
CA HIS A 60 6.20 -5.96 11.79
C HIS A 60 6.53 -5.64 10.34
N LEU A 61 6.44 -6.65 9.48
CA LEU A 61 6.39 -6.50 8.03
C LEU A 61 5.00 -6.91 7.54
N ILE A 62 4.35 -6.07 6.74
CA ILE A 62 2.96 -6.28 6.31
C ILE A 62 2.88 -6.25 4.79
N ALA A 63 2.35 -7.34 4.21
CA ALA A 63 1.90 -7.42 2.83
C ALA A 63 0.43 -7.03 2.73
N MET A 64 0.13 -6.05 1.87
CA MET A 64 -1.22 -5.53 1.63
C MET A 64 -1.55 -5.55 0.14
N PRO A 65 -2.00 -6.70 -0.42
CA PRO A 65 -2.45 -6.77 -1.80
C PRO A 65 -3.89 -6.27 -1.96
N ALA A 66 -4.19 -5.64 -3.10
CA ALA A 66 -5.55 -5.29 -3.50
C ALA A 66 -5.70 -5.23 -5.02
N TYR A 67 -6.91 -5.45 -5.52
CA TYR A 67 -7.30 -5.24 -6.91
C TYR A 67 -8.55 -4.36 -6.97
N VAL A 68 -8.46 -3.23 -7.67
CA VAL A 68 -9.57 -2.28 -7.87
C VAL A 68 -10.13 -2.49 -9.28
N LYS A 69 -11.25 -3.21 -9.39
CA LYS A 69 -11.77 -3.70 -10.69
C LYS A 69 -12.03 -2.59 -11.72
N PRO A 70 -12.66 -1.45 -11.38
CA PRO A 70 -12.96 -0.41 -12.36
C PRO A 70 -11.71 0.27 -12.93
N LEU A 71 -10.60 0.22 -12.18
CA LEU A 71 -9.31 0.75 -12.64
C LEU A 71 -8.51 -0.29 -13.43
N GLY A 72 -8.83 -1.58 -13.32
CA GLY A 72 -7.99 -2.65 -13.86
C GLY A 72 -6.61 -2.71 -13.21
N VAL A 73 -6.46 -2.18 -11.98
CA VAL A 73 -5.16 -2.07 -11.29
C VAL A 73 -5.10 -3.03 -10.10
N ALA A 74 -4.12 -3.94 -10.14
CA ALA A 74 -3.71 -4.75 -9.00
C ALA A 74 -2.40 -4.19 -8.42
N GLY A 75 -2.30 -4.14 -7.09
CA GLY A 75 -1.13 -3.61 -6.40
C GLY A 75 -0.84 -4.37 -5.11
N LEU A 76 0.41 -4.25 -4.66
CA LEU A 76 0.89 -4.76 -3.38
C LEU A 76 1.66 -3.65 -2.69
N LYS A 77 1.26 -3.27 -1.48
CA LYS A 77 2.12 -2.50 -0.58
C LYS A 77 2.82 -3.46 0.37
N TRP A 78 4.14 -3.41 0.38
CA TRP A 78 4.98 -4.02 1.41
C TRP A 78 5.49 -2.92 2.33
N ALA A 79 5.00 -2.88 3.56
CA ALA A 79 5.35 -1.83 4.52
C ALA A 79 5.84 -2.45 5.83
N ALA A 80 6.78 -1.77 6.47
CA ALA A 80 7.31 -2.16 7.77
C ALA A 80 7.01 -1.09 8.81
N GLY A 81 6.73 -1.51 10.03
CA GLY A 81 6.59 -0.63 11.19
C GLY A 81 7.52 -1.12 12.29
N PHE A 82 8.33 -0.22 12.84
CA PHE A 82 9.24 -0.52 13.94
C PHE A 82 9.06 0.54 15.02
N PHE A 83 9.02 0.11 16.27
CA PHE A 83 8.67 0.99 17.39
C PHE A 83 9.80 1.96 17.80
N ARG A 84 11.01 1.78 17.27
CA ARG A 84 12.22 2.53 17.65
C ARG A 84 13.12 2.88 16.46
N ASN A 85 12.53 3.28 15.34
CA ASN A 85 13.27 3.73 14.14
C ASN A 85 13.68 5.20 14.21
#